data_AF-A0A7K0VHZ7-F1
#
_entry.id   AF-A0A7K0VHZ7-F1
#
_cell.length_a   1.000
_cell.length_b   1.000
_cell.length_c   1.000
_cell.angle_alpha   90.00
_cell.angle_beta   90.00
_cell.angle_gamma   90.00
#
_symmetry.space_group_name_H-M   'P 1'
#
loop_
_entity.id
_entity.type
_entity.pdbx_description
1 polymer ?
#
loop_
_entity_poly.entity_id
_entity_poly.type
_entity_poly.pdbx_seq_one_letter_code
_entity_poly.pdbx_strand_id
1 'polypeptide(L)'
;MSDNSLAQTLIVMPWHDPVVEAVGYDARGPYVELFWLGILGPTATWVLRRLVMGLDAYPDGYELDLGETANALGLSLTAGAHSPFGKAMNRCVMFGMMHQVPDGVAVRRQLPPLSMRHLRKLPTHLQAAHVEWVSRMPYQLDDSWERALALAETMARTGDETHQIERQLLSIGITPRMAHDAAQHWWQQGVEPAAAPMTTQDRADTVQP
;
A
#
# COMPACT_ATOMS: atom_id res chain seq x y z
N MET A 1 -18.32 23.80 -35.71
CA MET A 1 -17.28 22.85 -36.17
C MET A 1 -16.88 22.04 -34.95
N SER A 2 -17.63 20.98 -34.67
CA SER A 2 -17.35 20.07 -33.55
C SER A 2 -16.40 19.02 -34.08
N ASP A 3 -15.14 19.11 -33.63
CA ASP A 3 -14.05 18.28 -34.10
C ASP A 3 -14.30 16.82 -33.68
N ASN A 4 -14.29 15.94 -34.66
CA ASN A 4 -14.54 14.52 -34.52
C ASN A 4 -13.27 13.83 -33.97
N SER A 5 -12.95 14.07 -32.68
CA SER A 5 -11.99 13.21 -31.99
C SER A 5 -12.67 11.87 -31.77
N LEU A 6 -12.34 10.86 -32.58
CA LEU A 6 -12.74 9.49 -32.31
C LEU A 6 -12.37 9.20 -30.84
N ALA A 7 -13.37 8.99 -29.99
CA ALA A 7 -13.16 8.59 -28.61
C ALA A 7 -12.34 7.30 -28.63
N GLN A 8 -11.04 7.43 -28.37
CA GLN A 8 -10.16 6.27 -28.23
C GLN A 8 -10.38 5.79 -26.81
N THR A 9 -11.07 4.67 -26.67
CA THR A 9 -11.27 4.04 -25.38
C THR A 9 -10.20 2.99 -25.11
N LEU A 10 -9.95 2.72 -23.83
CA LEU A 10 -8.97 1.76 -23.36
C LEU A 10 -9.51 1.05 -22.13
N ILE A 11 -9.38 -0.27 -22.05
CA ILE A 11 -9.73 -0.99 -20.82
C ILE A 11 -8.64 -0.79 -19.78
N VAL A 12 -9.03 -0.37 -18.58
CA VAL A 12 -8.18 -0.26 -17.40
C VAL A 12 -8.56 -1.39 -16.45
N MET A 13 -7.60 -2.27 -16.15
CA MET A 13 -7.80 -3.40 -15.24
C MET A 13 -6.91 -3.28 -14.00
N PRO A 14 -7.32 -3.83 -12.84
CA PRO A 14 -6.43 -3.93 -11.70
C PRO A 14 -5.26 -4.86 -12.02
N TRP A 15 -4.05 -4.44 -11.65
CA TRP A 15 -2.90 -5.33 -11.59
C TRP A 15 -2.69 -5.78 -10.15
N HIS A 16 -3.00 -7.04 -9.88
CA HIS A 16 -2.69 -7.69 -8.61
C HIS A 16 -1.23 -8.17 -8.59
N ASP A 17 -0.45 -7.64 -7.65
CA ASP A 17 0.91 -8.10 -7.39
C ASP A 17 1.12 -8.25 -5.88
N PRO A 18 1.00 -9.47 -5.33
CA PRO A 18 1.07 -9.69 -3.89
C PRO A 18 2.44 -9.33 -3.30
N VAL A 19 3.51 -9.34 -4.10
CA VAL A 19 4.86 -9.00 -3.61
C VAL A 19 4.95 -7.49 -3.38
N VAL A 20 4.45 -6.69 -4.32
CA VAL A 20 4.43 -5.23 -4.15
C VAL A 20 3.35 -4.81 -3.18
N GLU A 21 2.19 -5.45 -3.18
CA GLU A 21 1.08 -5.13 -2.26
C GLU A 21 1.44 -5.36 -0.79
N ALA A 22 2.35 -6.28 -0.49
CA ALA A 22 2.79 -6.54 0.88
C ALA A 22 3.68 -5.44 1.47
N VAL A 23 4.34 -4.62 0.64
CA VAL A 23 5.33 -3.62 1.06
C VAL A 23 5.14 -2.25 0.40
N GLY A 24 4.08 -2.11 -0.37
CA GLY A 24 3.85 -1.00 -1.29
C GLY A 24 3.18 0.19 -0.62
N TYR A 25 3.08 1.26 -1.38
CA TYR A 25 2.47 2.52 -0.99
C TYR A 25 1.34 2.85 -1.95
N ASP A 26 0.17 3.27 -1.45
CA ASP A 26 -0.94 3.71 -2.30
C ASP A 26 -0.44 4.79 -3.29
N ALA A 27 -0.76 4.63 -4.57
CA ALA A 27 -0.46 5.55 -5.67
C ALA A 27 -0.90 7.00 -5.40
N ARG A 28 -1.88 7.17 -4.53
CA ARG A 28 -2.47 8.46 -4.13
C ARG A 28 -1.94 8.96 -2.79
N GLY A 29 -1.13 8.15 -2.10
CA GLY A 29 -0.60 8.43 -0.79
C GLY A 29 0.59 9.40 -0.78
N PRO A 30 0.94 9.93 0.41
CA PRO A 30 1.97 10.94 0.58
C PRO A 30 3.38 10.42 0.24
N TYR A 31 3.64 9.13 0.41
CA TYR A 31 4.93 8.53 0.00
C TYR A 31 5.17 8.71 -1.50
N VAL A 32 4.15 8.47 -2.33
CA VAL A 32 4.24 8.58 -3.78
C VAL A 32 4.39 10.04 -4.20
N GLU A 33 3.65 10.94 -3.55
CA GLU A 33 3.76 12.38 -3.78
C GLU A 33 5.16 12.92 -3.43
N LEU A 34 5.76 12.50 -2.32
CA LEU A 34 7.06 12.99 -1.89
C LEU A 34 8.23 12.36 -2.67
N PHE A 35 8.22 11.05 -2.89
CA PHE A 35 9.41 10.34 -3.35
C PHE A 35 9.32 9.85 -4.79
N TRP A 36 8.13 9.49 -5.27
CA TRP A 36 7.95 9.03 -6.65
C TRP A 36 7.72 10.18 -7.62
N LEU A 37 7.15 11.31 -7.21
CA LEU A 37 6.81 12.42 -8.09
C LEU A 37 8.00 12.94 -8.90
N GLY A 38 9.18 13.10 -8.29
CA GLY A 38 10.39 13.54 -9.00
C GLY A 38 10.93 12.50 -10.01
N ILE A 39 10.59 11.22 -9.82
CA ILE A 39 11.06 10.10 -10.65
C ILE A 39 10.06 9.82 -11.78
N LEU A 40 8.78 9.67 -11.43
CA LEU A 40 7.69 9.41 -12.35
C LEU A 40 7.27 10.67 -13.10
N GLY A 41 7.46 11.85 -12.53
CA GLY A 41 7.05 13.13 -13.11
C GLY A 41 5.60 13.51 -12.72
N PRO A 42 5.29 14.81 -12.58
CA PRO A 42 3.98 15.26 -12.09
C PRO A 42 2.81 14.75 -12.93
N THR A 43 2.91 14.86 -14.26
CA THR A 43 1.83 14.45 -15.18
C THR A 43 1.54 12.95 -15.10
N ALA A 44 2.56 12.10 -15.14
CA ALA A 44 2.39 10.66 -15.02
C ALA A 44 1.85 10.24 -13.64
N THR A 45 2.29 10.93 -12.58
CA THR A 45 1.76 10.72 -11.23
C THR A 45 0.25 11.01 -11.17
N TRP A 46 -0.21 12.12 -11.74
CA TRP A 46 -1.64 12.45 -11.77
C TRP A 46 -2.46 11.55 -12.69
N VAL A 47 -1.91 11.13 -13.84
CA VAL A 47 -2.54 10.10 -14.69
C VAL A 47 -2.72 8.81 -13.89
N LEU A 48 -1.67 8.31 -13.22
CA LEU A 48 -1.77 7.10 -12.40
C LEU A 48 -2.82 7.24 -11.29
N ARG A 49 -2.84 8.37 -10.57
CA ARG A 49 -3.86 8.65 -9.54
C ARG A 49 -5.28 8.62 -10.10
N ARG A 50 -5.50 9.16 -11.31
CA ARG A 50 -6.81 9.13 -11.99
C ARG A 50 -7.22 7.70 -12.33
N LEU A 51 -6.30 6.88 -12.82
CA LEU A 51 -6.56 5.48 -13.15
C LEU A 51 -6.92 4.66 -11.89
N VAL A 52 -6.14 4.82 -10.82
CA VAL A 52 -6.39 4.13 -9.54
C VAL A 52 -7.71 4.57 -8.92
N MET A 53 -8.08 5.85 -9.02
CA MET A 53 -9.39 6.33 -8.55
C MET A 53 -10.55 5.65 -9.31
N GLY A 54 -10.42 5.41 -10.60
CA GLY A 54 -11.42 4.67 -11.37
C GLY A 54 -11.57 3.23 -10.89
N LEU A 55 -10.46 2.57 -10.52
CA LEU A 55 -10.46 1.21 -9.98
C LEU A 55 -11.08 1.09 -8.58
N ASP A 56 -11.23 2.18 -7.83
CA ASP A 56 -11.98 2.14 -6.57
C ASP A 56 -13.49 2.08 -6.83
N ALA A 57 -13.98 2.79 -7.84
CA ALA A 57 -15.38 2.75 -8.25
C ALA A 57 -15.71 1.46 -9.01
N TYR A 58 -14.76 0.93 -9.78
CA TYR A 58 -14.90 -0.27 -10.60
C TYR A 58 -13.75 -1.24 -10.33
N PRO A 59 -13.87 -2.09 -9.28
CA PRO A 59 -12.76 -2.93 -8.82
C PRO A 59 -12.22 -3.91 -9.86
N ASP A 60 -13.08 -4.45 -10.71
CA ASP A 60 -12.74 -5.43 -11.75
C ASP A 60 -12.22 -4.79 -13.04
N GLY A 61 -12.18 -3.46 -13.10
CA GLY A 61 -11.77 -2.69 -14.27
C GLY A 61 -12.91 -1.91 -14.91
N TYR A 62 -12.55 -1.01 -15.81
CA TYR A 62 -13.48 -0.10 -16.49
C TYR A 62 -12.93 0.38 -17.83
N GLU A 63 -13.83 0.83 -18.69
CA GLU A 63 -13.47 1.48 -19.95
C GLU A 63 -13.17 2.96 -19.71
N LEU A 64 -12.01 3.43 -20.19
CA LEU A 64 -11.56 4.80 -20.04
C LEU A 64 -11.61 5.51 -21.40
N ASP A 65 -12.36 6.60 -21.50
CA ASP A 65 -12.23 7.53 -22.62
C ASP A 65 -10.93 8.33 -22.47
N LEU A 66 -9.97 8.09 -23.37
CA LEU A 66 -8.65 8.74 -23.30
C LEU A 66 -8.73 10.24 -23.58
N GLY A 67 -9.64 10.68 -24.46
CA GLY A 67 -9.78 12.08 -24.85
C GLY A 67 -10.39 12.91 -23.72
N GLU A 68 -11.50 12.43 -23.15
CA GLU A 68 -12.14 13.04 -21.99
C GLU A 68 -11.18 13.08 -20.79
N THR A 69 -10.49 11.97 -20.52
CA THR A 69 -9.54 11.91 -19.40
C THR A 69 -8.35 12.83 -19.58
N ALA A 70 -7.79 12.91 -20.79
CA ALA A 70 -6.71 13.84 -21.10
C ALA A 70 -7.16 15.29 -20.89
N ASN A 71 -8.32 15.67 -21.42
CA ASN A 71 -8.90 17.00 -21.27
C ASN A 71 -9.18 17.34 -19.79
N ALA A 72 -9.73 16.40 -19.01
CA ALA A 72 -9.97 16.58 -17.58
C ALA A 72 -8.69 16.76 -16.76
N LEU A 73 -7.54 16.31 -17.27
CA LEU A 73 -6.21 16.54 -16.68
C LEU A 73 -5.49 17.77 -17.28
N GLY A 74 -6.12 18.50 -18.20
CA GLY A 74 -5.51 19.65 -18.89
C GLY A 74 -4.41 19.25 -19.88
N LEU A 75 -4.49 18.05 -20.44
CA LEU A 75 -3.50 17.48 -21.34
C LEU A 75 -4.07 17.34 -22.75
N SER A 76 -3.23 17.55 -23.76
CA SER A 76 -3.60 17.21 -25.12
C SER A 76 -3.44 15.70 -25.37
N LEU A 77 -4.33 15.17 -26.20
CA LEU A 77 -4.23 13.85 -26.78
C LEU A 77 -4.09 13.99 -28.29
N THR A 78 -3.14 13.26 -28.85
CA THR A 78 -2.94 13.11 -30.30
C THR A 78 -2.64 11.64 -30.52
N ALA A 79 -3.01 11.10 -31.68
CA ALA A 79 -2.76 9.71 -32.00
C ALA A 79 -1.28 9.35 -31.79
N GLY A 80 -1.05 8.29 -31.00
CA GLY A 80 0.29 7.78 -30.67
C GLY A 80 0.92 8.36 -29.40
N ALA A 81 2.11 7.84 -29.07
CA ALA A 81 2.81 8.11 -27.80
C ALA A 81 3.50 9.48 -27.71
N HIS A 82 3.30 10.38 -28.67
CA HIS A 82 3.97 11.67 -28.73
C HIS A 82 3.22 12.81 -27.99
N SER A 83 1.94 12.60 -27.67
CA SER A 83 1.14 13.54 -26.87
C SER A 83 1.57 13.57 -25.39
N PRO A 84 1.35 14.68 -24.65
CA PRO A 84 1.63 14.74 -23.21
C PRO A 84 0.95 13.62 -22.42
N PHE A 85 -0.31 13.31 -22.73
CA PHE A 85 -1.04 12.20 -22.12
C PHE A 85 -0.42 10.84 -22.48
N GLY A 86 -0.13 10.60 -23.77
CA GLY A 86 0.53 9.37 -24.23
C GLY A 86 1.93 9.17 -23.63
N LYS A 87 2.72 10.24 -23.47
CA LYS A 87 4.03 10.21 -22.80
C LYS A 87 3.90 9.88 -21.32
N ALA A 88 2.89 10.42 -20.65
CA ALA A 88 2.62 10.15 -19.25
C ALA A 88 2.23 8.68 -19.03
N MET A 89 1.35 8.15 -19.88
CA MET A 89 1.02 6.72 -19.93
C MET A 89 2.30 5.90 -20.16
N ASN A 90 3.05 6.13 -21.24
CA ASN A 90 4.27 5.37 -21.50
C ASN A 90 5.26 5.41 -20.32
N ARG A 91 5.36 6.55 -19.62
CA ARG A 91 6.17 6.67 -18.42
C ARG A 91 5.70 5.76 -17.29
N CYS A 92 4.40 5.66 -17.04
CA CYS A 92 3.85 4.67 -16.11
C CYS A 92 4.23 3.23 -16.50
N VAL A 93 4.26 2.90 -17.80
CA VAL A 93 4.77 1.59 -18.28
C VAL A 93 6.25 1.43 -17.97
N MET A 94 7.08 2.39 -18.37
CA MET A 94 8.55 2.32 -18.21
C MET A 94 8.98 2.17 -16.75
N PHE A 95 8.23 2.77 -15.82
CA PHE A 95 8.51 2.68 -14.39
C PHE A 95 7.82 1.50 -13.70
N GLY A 96 7.04 0.69 -14.43
CA GLY A 96 6.39 -0.52 -13.91
C GLY A 96 5.12 -0.26 -13.10
N MET A 97 4.52 0.92 -13.22
CA MET A 97 3.25 1.28 -12.56
C MET A 97 2.05 0.64 -13.26
N MET A 98 2.23 0.34 -14.53
CA MET A 98 1.25 -0.37 -15.36
C MET A 98 1.98 -1.19 -16.42
N HIS A 99 1.26 -2.13 -17.03
CA HIS A 99 1.74 -2.82 -18.22
C HIS A 99 0.64 -2.94 -19.26
N GLN A 100 1.04 -3.06 -20.53
CA GLN A 100 0.10 -3.25 -21.64
C GLN A 100 -0.43 -4.68 -21.61
N VAL A 101 -1.73 -4.82 -21.86
CA VAL A 101 -2.44 -6.08 -22.05
C VAL A 101 -3.21 -6.00 -23.38
N PRO A 102 -3.64 -7.13 -23.98
CA PRO A 102 -4.18 -7.13 -25.35
C PRO A 102 -5.26 -6.07 -25.62
N ASP A 103 -6.15 -5.84 -24.67
CA ASP A 103 -7.30 -4.93 -24.82
C ASP A 103 -7.19 -3.66 -23.94
N GLY A 104 -6.01 -3.39 -23.36
CA GLY A 104 -5.95 -2.37 -22.32
C GLY A 104 -4.62 -2.17 -21.62
N VAL A 105 -4.72 -1.66 -20.39
CA VAL A 105 -3.61 -1.57 -19.44
C VAL A 105 -4.02 -2.16 -18.09
N ALA A 106 -3.12 -2.92 -17.49
CA ALA A 106 -3.25 -3.35 -16.12
C ALA A 106 -2.45 -2.40 -15.22
N VAL A 107 -3.09 -1.84 -14.18
CA VAL A 107 -2.57 -0.73 -13.37
C VAL A 107 -2.46 -1.15 -11.91
N ARG A 108 -1.31 -0.89 -11.30
CA ARG A 108 -1.11 -1.14 -9.86
C ARG A 108 -1.74 -0.02 -9.05
N ARG A 109 -2.40 -0.39 -7.95
CA ARG A 109 -2.86 0.57 -6.94
C ARG A 109 -1.77 0.94 -5.94
N GLN A 110 -0.83 0.03 -5.72
CA GLN A 110 0.32 0.22 -4.84
C GLN A 110 1.64 0.26 -5.61
N LEU A 111 2.49 1.21 -5.24
CA LEU A 111 3.83 1.38 -5.78
C LEU A 111 4.85 0.76 -4.84
N PRO A 112 5.88 0.10 -5.38
CA PRO A 112 6.93 -0.43 -4.54
C PRO A 112 7.68 0.70 -3.82
N PRO A 113 8.32 0.40 -2.68
CA PRO A 113 9.31 1.28 -2.09
C PRO A 113 10.34 1.72 -3.12
N LEU A 114 10.72 2.98 -3.06
CA LEU A 114 11.65 3.57 -4.02
C LEU A 114 13.02 2.88 -3.91
N SER A 115 13.53 2.36 -5.02
CA SER A 115 14.85 1.73 -5.04
C SER A 115 15.96 2.72 -4.67
N MET A 116 17.05 2.23 -4.09
CA MET A 116 18.25 3.04 -3.79
C MET A 116 18.83 3.74 -5.03
N ARG A 117 18.61 3.19 -6.23
CA ARG A 117 19.03 3.82 -7.49
C ARG A 117 18.20 5.06 -7.80
N HIS A 118 16.89 5.03 -7.57
CA HIS A 118 16.00 6.17 -7.77
C HIS A 118 16.14 7.20 -6.66
N LEU A 119 16.26 6.75 -5.41
CA LEU A 119 16.45 7.62 -4.24
C LEU A 119 17.65 8.55 -4.41
N ARG A 120 18.78 8.02 -4.90
CA ARG A 120 20.00 8.81 -5.16
C ARG A 120 19.84 9.94 -6.19
N LYS A 121 18.75 9.93 -6.98
CA LYS A 121 18.44 11.01 -7.94
C LYS A 121 17.65 12.16 -7.30
N LEU A 122 17.08 11.94 -6.11
CA LEU A 122 16.32 12.96 -5.41
C LEU A 122 17.26 13.98 -4.73
N PRO A 123 16.81 15.22 -4.49
CA PRO A 123 17.52 16.17 -3.64
C PRO A 123 17.84 15.59 -2.25
N THR A 124 18.96 16.00 -1.66
CA THR A 124 19.47 15.46 -0.38
C THR A 124 18.45 15.52 0.76
N HIS A 125 17.63 16.58 0.81
CA HIS A 125 16.58 16.71 1.83
C HIS A 125 15.49 15.63 1.69
N LEU A 126 15.11 15.25 0.46
CA LEU A 126 14.17 14.14 0.22
C LEU A 126 14.82 12.78 0.49
N GLN A 127 16.12 12.64 0.26
CA GLN A 127 16.85 11.43 0.64
C GLN A 127 16.83 11.23 2.17
N ALA A 128 17.12 12.29 2.93
CA ALA A 128 17.06 12.27 4.39
C ALA A 128 15.61 12.02 4.90
N ALA A 129 14.63 12.69 4.31
CA ALA A 129 13.22 12.49 4.64
C ALA A 129 12.75 11.06 4.36
N HIS A 130 13.25 10.41 3.30
CA HIS A 130 12.94 9.00 3.01
C HIS A 130 13.50 8.06 4.07
N VAL A 131 14.73 8.28 4.53
CA VAL A 131 15.32 7.52 5.64
C VAL A 131 14.47 7.65 6.90
N GLU A 132 14.05 8.87 7.24
CA GLU A 132 13.17 9.14 8.38
C GLU A 132 11.76 8.54 8.19
N TRP A 133 11.25 8.53 6.96
CA TRP A 133 9.96 7.93 6.64
C TRP A 133 9.99 6.43 6.87
N VAL A 134 11.01 5.75 6.35
CA VAL A 134 11.17 4.30 6.48
C VAL A 134 11.49 3.90 7.93
N SER A 135 12.25 4.71 8.67
CA SER A 135 12.51 4.44 10.09
C SER A 135 11.29 4.65 10.99
N ARG A 136 10.39 5.58 10.63
CA ARG A 136 9.10 5.78 11.32
C ARG A 136 8.03 4.76 10.95
N MET A 137 8.24 3.98 9.90
CA MET A 137 7.30 2.94 9.47
C MET A 137 7.76 1.56 9.92
N PRO A 138 7.31 1.10 11.09
CA PRO A 138 7.13 -0.33 11.27
C PRO A 138 5.97 -0.82 10.39
N TYR A 139 4.77 -0.21 10.42
CA TYR A 139 3.57 -0.95 9.97
C TYR A 139 2.31 -0.21 9.49
N GLN A 140 2.38 1.09 9.20
CA GLN A 140 1.19 1.94 9.04
C GLN A 140 0.33 1.78 7.76
N LEU A 141 0.51 0.76 6.91
CA LEU A 141 -0.18 0.69 5.60
C LEU A 141 -1.15 -0.47 5.40
N ASP A 142 -1.38 -1.31 6.41
CA ASP A 142 -2.31 -2.43 6.30
C ASP A 142 -3.14 -2.60 7.57
N ASP A 143 -4.44 -2.86 7.41
CA ASP A 143 -5.34 -3.40 8.44
C ASP A 143 -4.71 -4.60 9.18
N SER A 144 -3.79 -5.32 8.55
CA SER A 144 -3.03 -6.41 9.18
C SER A 144 -2.18 -5.96 10.35
N TRP A 145 -1.73 -4.69 10.41
CA TRP A 145 -1.02 -4.18 11.57
C TRP A 145 -1.95 -3.91 12.74
N GLU A 146 -3.07 -3.23 12.50
CA GLU A 146 -4.07 -3.00 13.54
C GLU A 146 -4.61 -4.32 14.08
N ARG A 147 -4.85 -5.29 13.18
CA ARG A 147 -5.19 -6.67 13.54
C ARG A 147 -4.07 -7.37 14.32
N ALA A 148 -2.82 -7.25 13.88
CA ALA A 148 -1.67 -7.84 14.58
C ALA A 148 -1.49 -7.24 15.98
N LEU A 149 -1.67 -5.93 16.14
CA LEU A 149 -1.65 -5.26 17.43
C LEU A 149 -2.80 -5.70 18.32
N ALA A 150 -4.03 -5.74 17.80
CA ALA A 150 -5.19 -6.20 18.57
C ALA A 150 -5.02 -7.66 19.03
N LEU A 151 -4.48 -8.53 18.17
CA LEU A 151 -4.17 -9.91 18.52
C LEU A 151 -3.02 -10.00 19.53
N ALA A 152 -1.93 -9.28 19.32
CA ALA A 152 -0.81 -9.22 20.28
C ALA A 152 -1.27 -8.73 21.65
N GLU A 153 -2.13 -7.70 21.70
CA GLU A 153 -2.70 -7.18 22.94
C GLU A 153 -3.57 -8.23 23.64
N THR A 154 -4.45 -8.91 22.92
CA THR A 154 -5.32 -9.95 23.53
C THR A 154 -4.51 -11.12 24.09
N MET A 155 -3.50 -11.60 23.36
CA MET A 155 -2.60 -12.65 23.82
C MET A 155 -1.78 -12.22 25.04
N ALA A 156 -1.22 -11.01 25.01
CA ALA A 156 -0.46 -10.48 26.13
C ALA A 156 -1.32 -10.28 27.39
N ARG A 157 -2.57 -9.81 27.25
CA ARG A 157 -3.54 -9.73 28.36
C ARG A 157 -3.89 -11.10 28.93
N THR A 158 -3.82 -12.15 28.12
CA THR A 158 -4.06 -13.53 28.53
C THR A 158 -2.84 -14.16 29.24
N GLY A 159 -1.69 -13.48 29.21
CA GLY A 159 -0.46 -13.90 29.88
C GLY A 159 0.56 -14.56 28.96
N ASP A 160 0.37 -14.50 27.64
CA ASP A 160 1.33 -15.06 26.69
C ASP A 160 2.62 -14.23 26.66
N GLU A 161 3.77 -14.93 26.63
CA GLU A 161 5.07 -14.28 26.54
C GLU A 161 5.35 -13.75 25.12
N THR A 162 6.20 -12.72 24.99
CA THR A 162 6.57 -12.08 23.71
C THR A 162 6.92 -13.08 22.60
N HIS A 163 7.70 -14.11 22.93
CA HIS A 163 8.13 -15.12 21.96
C HIS A 163 6.98 -16.04 21.49
N GLN A 164 5.94 -16.23 22.33
CA GLN A 164 4.74 -17.01 22.01
C GLN A 164 3.82 -16.20 21.10
N ILE A 165 3.64 -14.92 21.42
CA ILE A 165 2.88 -13.96 20.60
C ILE A 165 3.49 -13.86 19.20
N GLU A 166 4.81 -13.65 19.09
CA GLU A 166 5.52 -13.55 17.81
C GLU A 166 5.33 -14.83 16.96
N ARG A 167 5.50 -16.02 17.57
CA ARG A 167 5.27 -17.30 16.88
C ARG A 167 3.84 -17.46 16.39
N GLN A 168 2.86 -16.99 17.14
CA GLN A 168 1.46 -17.12 16.76
C GLN A 168 1.08 -16.15 15.65
N LEU A 169 1.54 -14.90 15.70
CA LEU A 169 1.36 -13.93 14.62
C LEU A 169 1.97 -14.43 13.31
N LEU A 170 3.16 -15.04 13.37
CA LEU A 170 3.78 -15.72 12.23
C LEU A 170 2.89 -16.83 11.66
N SER A 171 2.26 -17.64 12.51
CA SER A 171 1.44 -18.78 12.10
C SER A 171 0.17 -18.40 11.33
N ILE A 172 -0.36 -17.20 11.58
CA ILE A 172 -1.56 -16.66 10.92
C ILE A 172 -1.22 -15.76 9.72
N GLY A 173 0.05 -15.72 9.31
CA GLY A 173 0.50 -15.02 8.10
C GLY A 173 0.93 -13.56 8.29
N ILE A 174 1.10 -13.08 9.53
CA ILE A 174 1.74 -11.79 9.78
C ILE A 174 3.22 -11.88 9.47
N THR A 175 3.78 -10.90 8.75
CA THR A 175 5.18 -10.97 8.32
C THR A 175 6.15 -10.94 9.53
N PRO A 176 7.35 -11.53 9.42
CA PRO A 176 8.25 -11.69 10.58
C PRO A 176 8.61 -10.40 11.31
N ARG A 177 8.84 -9.32 10.57
CA ARG A 177 9.15 -8.02 11.18
C ARG A 177 7.93 -7.46 11.95
N MET A 178 6.68 -7.72 11.52
CA MET A 178 5.48 -7.19 12.22
C MET A 178 5.13 -8.04 13.41
N ALA A 179 5.31 -9.35 13.30
CA ALA A 179 5.18 -10.24 14.43
C ALA A 179 6.14 -9.83 15.56
N HIS A 180 7.40 -9.55 15.20
CA HIS A 180 8.41 -9.06 16.13
C HIS A 180 8.01 -7.71 16.76
N ASP A 181 7.74 -6.70 15.94
CA ASP A 181 7.46 -5.35 16.43
C ASP A 181 6.14 -5.28 17.21
N ALA A 182 5.10 -6.03 16.82
CA ALA A 182 3.83 -6.11 17.55
C ALA A 182 4.00 -6.77 18.93
N ALA A 183 4.78 -7.86 19.00
CA ALA A 183 5.06 -8.55 20.26
C ALA A 183 5.88 -7.68 21.22
N GLN A 184 6.82 -6.88 20.70
CA GLN A 184 7.66 -5.96 21.48
C GLN A 184 6.92 -4.69 21.91
N HIS A 185 5.96 -4.22 21.12
CA HIS A 185 5.19 -3.01 21.40
C HIS A 185 4.48 -3.06 22.77
N TRP A 186 3.96 -4.24 23.16
CA TRP A 186 3.33 -4.43 24.47
C TRP A 186 4.30 -4.26 25.64
N TRP A 187 5.52 -4.81 25.53
CA TRP A 187 6.54 -4.71 26.57
C TRP A 187 6.95 -3.26 26.85
N GLN A 188 6.96 -2.42 25.81
CA GLN A 188 7.32 -1.01 25.94
C GLN A 188 6.24 -0.14 26.61
N GLN A 189 4.98 -0.59 26.66
CA GLN A 189 3.86 0.17 27.24
C GLN A 189 3.62 -0.08 28.74
N GLY A 190 4.31 -1.05 29.36
CA GLY A 190 4.30 -1.22 30.82
C GLY A 190 2.94 -1.55 31.45
N VAL A 191 2.02 -2.15 30.69
CA VAL A 191 0.69 -2.55 31.20
C VAL A 191 0.84 -3.86 31.96
N GLU A 192 0.44 -3.89 33.24
CA GLU A 192 0.50 -5.11 34.04
C GLU A 192 -0.34 -6.24 33.41
N PRO A 193 0.17 -7.48 33.37
CA PRO A 193 -0.62 -8.62 32.92
C PRO A 193 -1.86 -8.75 33.80
N ALA A 194 -3.03 -8.95 33.18
CA ALA A 194 -4.24 -9.21 33.94
C ALA A 194 -3.99 -10.45 34.80
N ALA A 195 -4.27 -10.34 36.11
CA ALA A 195 -4.14 -11.44 37.04
C ALA A 195 -4.80 -12.68 36.44
N ALA A 196 -4.04 -13.77 36.33
CA ALA A 196 -4.46 -15.00 35.69
C ALA A 196 -5.86 -15.41 36.19
N PRO A 197 -6.80 -15.80 35.31
CA PRO A 197 -8.09 -16.28 35.76
C PRO A 197 -7.86 -17.52 36.65
N MET A 198 -8.25 -17.39 37.91
CA MET A 198 -8.24 -18.47 38.90
C MET A 198 -8.91 -19.69 38.26
N THR A 199 -8.11 -20.74 38.02
CA THR A 199 -8.60 -21.96 37.39
C THR A 199 -9.63 -22.60 38.30
N THR A 200 -10.69 -23.18 37.70
CA THR A 200 -11.82 -23.81 38.40
C THR A 200 -11.43 -24.95 39.35
N GLN A 201 -10.15 -25.36 39.35
CA GLN A 201 -9.58 -26.35 40.26
C GLN A 201 -9.63 -25.90 41.74
N ASP A 202 -9.49 -24.60 42.04
CA ASP A 202 -9.48 -24.07 43.43
C ASP A 202 -10.89 -23.97 44.05
N ARG A 203 -11.96 -24.18 43.25
CA ARG A 203 -13.35 -24.15 43.75
C ARG A 203 -13.79 -25.47 44.36
N ALA A 204 -13.04 -26.56 44.17
CA ALA A 204 -13.42 -27.89 44.62
C ALA A 204 -13.00 -28.20 46.07
N ASP A 205 -12.01 -27.49 46.63
CA ASP A 205 -11.48 -27.78 47.97
C ASP A 205 -12.26 -27.06 49.11
N THR A 206 -13.33 -26.34 48.80
CA THR A 206 -14.15 -25.63 49.81
C THR A 206 -15.53 -26.27 50.08
N VAL A 207 -15.77 -27.52 49.64
CA VAL A 207 -17.03 -28.22 49.95
C VAL A 207 -16.76 -29.56 50.65
N GLN A 208 -16.60 -29.44 51.97
CA GLN A 208 -17.23 -30.25 53.04
C GLN A 208 -16.71 -31.68 53.36
N PRO A 209 -16.97 -32.20 54.59
CA PRO A 209 -17.93 -31.73 55.62
C PRO A 209 -17.34 -31.08 56.88
#